data_AF-A0A127PE18-F1
#
_entry.id   AF-A0A127PE18-F1
#
_cell.length_a   1.000
_cell.length_b   1.000
_cell.length_c   1.000
_cell.angle_alpha   90.00
_cell.angle_beta   90.00
_cell.angle_gamma   90.00
#
_symmetry.space_group_name_H-M   'P 1'
#
loop_
_entity.id
_entity.type
_entity.pdbx_description
1 polymer ?
#
loop_
_entity_poly.entity_id
_entity_poly.type
_entity_poly.pdbx_seq_one_letter_code
_entity_poly.pdbx_strand_id
1 'polypeptide(L)'
;MTALLVEAVWLNDIEVCSLDELAEFSGLSHDELAELVAIGAIEPDRNTASSYVFRAQTIVLARTARRLRDDFELDTHGVAMALNLLQKIHTLEARLAAVDAKLPHLS
;
A
#
# COMPACT_ATOMS: atom_id res chain seq x y z
N MET A 1 -10.86 -17.53 5.94
CA MET A 1 -11.33 -17.09 4.61
C MET A 1 -11.01 -15.62 4.48
N THR A 2 -9.75 -15.31 4.23
CA THR A 2 -9.27 -13.95 3.99
C THR A 2 -9.59 -13.62 2.55
N ALA A 3 -10.48 -12.65 2.34
CA ALA A 3 -10.69 -12.06 1.03
C ALA A 3 -9.37 -11.40 0.62
N LEU A 4 -8.55 -12.15 -0.11
CA LEU A 4 -7.54 -11.56 -0.96
C LEU A 4 -8.32 -10.61 -1.87
N LEU A 5 -8.13 -9.31 -1.70
CA LEU A 5 -8.48 -8.31 -2.70
C LEU A 5 -7.59 -8.59 -3.93
N VAL A 6 -7.92 -9.65 -4.66
CA VAL A 6 -7.45 -9.91 -6.01
C VAL A 6 -8.30 -9.02 -6.91
N GLU A 7 -8.10 -7.71 -6.80
CA GLU A 7 -8.49 -6.80 -7.88
C GLU A 7 -7.42 -6.97 -8.97
N ALA A 8 -7.65 -7.99 -9.79
CA ALA A 8 -7.10 -8.21 -11.12
C ALA A 8 -5.62 -7.79 -11.30
N VAL A 9 -4.74 -8.77 -11.06
CA VAL A 9 -3.57 -9.08 -11.87
C VAL A 9 -3.28 -8.03 -12.96
N TRP A 10 -2.41 -7.08 -12.67
CA TRP A 10 -1.67 -6.36 -13.69
C TRP A 10 -0.71 -7.37 -14.32
N LEU A 11 -1.18 -8.02 -15.39
CA LEU A 11 -0.45 -9.00 -16.20
C LEU A 11 0.38 -8.27 -17.26
N ASN A 12 1.22 -7.32 -16.83
CA ASN A 12 2.29 -6.77 -17.66
C ASN A 12 3.61 -7.03 -16.92
N ASP A 13 4.68 -7.25 -17.69
CA ASP A 13 6.09 -7.43 -17.30
C ASP A 13 6.71 -6.31 -16.43
N ILE A 14 5.87 -5.46 -15.85
CA ILE A 14 6.24 -4.25 -15.12
C ILE A 14 6.39 -4.66 -13.65
N GLU A 15 7.57 -5.15 -13.27
CA GLU A 15 7.95 -5.30 -11.85
C GLU A 15 7.97 -3.94 -11.14
N VAL A 16 8.19 -2.86 -11.90
CA VAL A 16 8.34 -1.49 -11.41
C VAL A 16 7.66 -0.45 -12.30
N CYS A 17 7.03 0.56 -11.70
CA CYS A 17 6.36 1.68 -12.37
C CYS A 17 7.02 3.03 -12.00
N SER A 18 6.84 4.03 -12.85
CA SER A 18 7.24 5.42 -12.62
C SER A 18 6.27 6.17 -11.70
N LEU A 19 6.65 7.35 -11.23
CA LEU A 19 5.75 8.24 -10.48
C LEU A 19 4.52 8.65 -11.31
N ASP A 20 4.68 8.84 -12.62
CA ASP A 20 3.60 9.23 -13.53
C ASP A 20 2.56 8.11 -13.67
N GLU A 21 3.01 6.87 -13.87
CA GLU A 21 2.13 5.69 -13.90
C GLU A 21 1.47 5.49 -12.52
N LEU A 22 2.20 5.72 -11.43
CA LEU A 22 1.63 5.63 -10.09
C LEU A 22 0.50 6.66 -9.88
N ALA A 23 0.68 7.90 -10.34
CA ALA A 23 -0.35 8.94 -10.30
C ALA A 23 -1.57 8.53 -11.15
N GLU A 24 -1.34 8.14 -12.40
CA GLU A 24 -2.38 7.72 -13.34
C GLU A 24 -3.22 6.55 -12.79
N PHE A 25 -2.57 5.50 -12.30
CA PHE A 25 -3.28 4.29 -11.88
C PHE A 25 -3.85 4.36 -10.46
N SER A 26 -3.33 5.23 -9.59
CA SER A 26 -3.88 5.43 -8.24
C SER A 26 -5.01 6.46 -8.22
N GLY A 27 -4.94 7.48 -9.09
CA GLY A 27 -5.81 8.66 -9.06
C GLY A 27 -5.40 9.70 -8.01
N LEU A 28 -4.20 9.58 -7.42
CA LEU A 28 -3.60 10.63 -6.61
C LEU A 28 -2.85 11.61 -7.52
N SER A 29 -2.80 12.88 -7.11
CA SER A 29 -1.96 13.88 -7.76
C SER A 29 -0.47 13.65 -7.47
N HIS A 30 0.40 14.21 -8.31
CA HIS A 30 1.85 14.17 -8.10
C HIS A 30 2.27 14.81 -6.78
N ASP A 31 1.62 15.89 -6.36
CA ASP A 31 1.94 16.60 -5.12
C ASP A 31 1.62 15.72 -3.89
N GLU A 32 0.46 15.05 -3.91
CA GLU A 32 0.08 14.10 -2.85
C GLU A 32 1.03 12.90 -2.80
N LEU A 33 1.42 12.36 -3.96
CA LEU A 33 2.39 11.27 -4.01
C LEU A 33 3.77 11.71 -3.52
N ALA A 34 4.22 12.91 -3.89
CA ALA A 34 5.49 13.45 -3.44
C ALA A 34 5.51 13.64 -1.92
N GLU A 35 4.41 14.13 -1.33
CA GLU A 35 4.27 14.28 0.11
C GLU A 35 4.21 12.92 0.83
N LEU A 36 3.45 11.94 0.30
CA LEU A 36 3.44 10.58 0.84
C LEU A 36 4.83 9.92 0.78
N VAL A 37 5.62 10.21 -0.27
CA VAL A 37 7.01 9.77 -0.37
C VAL A 37 7.91 10.47 0.64
N ALA A 38 7.75 11.78 0.83
CA ALA A 38 8.51 12.54 1.82
C ALA A 38 8.24 12.07 3.26
N ILE A 39 7.00 11.69 3.57
CA ILE A 39 6.59 11.12 4.87
C ILE A 39 7.06 9.65 5.01
N GLY A 40 7.42 8.99 3.90
CA GLY A 40 7.81 7.58 3.87
C GLY A 40 6.63 6.61 3.92
N ALA A 41 5.41 7.09 3.67
CA ALA A 41 4.22 6.24 3.56
C ALA A 41 4.21 5.45 2.25
N ILE A 42 4.79 6.02 1.19
CA ILE A 42 5.09 5.36 -0.08
C ILE A 42 6.60 5.41 -0.26
N GLU A 43 7.24 4.28 -0.54
CA GLU A 43 8.69 4.24 -0.76
C GLU A 43 9.02 3.88 -2.20
N PRO A 44 9.91 4.63 -2.88
CA PRO A 44 10.47 4.21 -4.15
C PRO A 44 11.36 2.98 -3.96
N ASP A 45 11.50 2.18 -5.02
CA ASP A 45 12.43 1.07 -5.05
C ASP A 45 13.87 1.58 -5.02
N ARG A 46 14.59 1.21 -3.97
CA ARG A 46 15.96 1.63 -3.70
C ARG A 46 16.99 0.89 -4.57
N ASN A 47 16.57 -0.19 -5.24
CA ASN A 47 17.46 -1.00 -6.09
C ASN A 47 17.66 -0.40 -7.49
N THR A 48 16.86 0.61 -7.86
CA THR A 48 16.95 1.31 -9.13
C THR A 48 17.68 2.63 -8.96
N ALA A 49 18.64 2.91 -9.85
CA ALA A 49 19.43 4.15 -9.82
C ALA A 49 18.59 5.43 -10.08
N SER A 50 17.34 5.27 -10.53
CA SER A 50 16.34 6.34 -10.65
C SER A 50 15.53 6.45 -9.37
N SER A 51 15.51 7.62 -8.75
CA SER A 51 14.89 7.89 -7.44
C SER A 51 13.36 7.82 -7.40
N TYR A 52 12.69 7.65 -8.55
CA TYR A 52 11.22 7.70 -8.68
C TYR A 52 10.66 6.50 -9.44
N VAL A 53 11.21 5.34 -9.14
CA VAL A 53 10.70 4.05 -9.60
C VAL A 53 10.10 3.33 -8.39
N PHE A 54 8.96 2.67 -8.54
CA PHE A 54 8.19 2.04 -7.48
C PHE A 54 7.86 0.61 -7.89
N ARG A 55 7.79 -0.34 -6.95
CA ARG A 55 7.25 -1.66 -7.28
C ARG A 55 5.79 -1.53 -7.74
N ALA A 56 5.34 -2.33 -8.70
CA ALA A 56 3.96 -2.25 -9.19
C ALA A 56 2.89 -2.42 -8.07
N GLN A 57 3.19 -3.21 -7.04
CA GLN A 57 2.34 -3.36 -5.85
C GLN A 57 2.06 -2.04 -5.11
N THR A 58 2.92 -1.03 -5.26
CA THR A 58 2.74 0.31 -4.68
C THR A 58 1.48 1.00 -5.22
N ILE A 59 1.01 0.65 -6.43
CA ILE A 59 -0.26 1.15 -6.98
C ILE A 59 -1.43 0.76 -6.07
N VAL A 60 -1.44 -0.46 -5.51
CA VAL A 60 -2.50 -0.92 -4.60
C VAL A 60 -2.50 -0.11 -3.31
N LEU A 61 -1.30 0.17 -2.78
CA LEU A 61 -1.14 1.02 -1.60
C LEU A 61 -1.64 2.45 -1.87
N ALA A 62 -1.27 3.04 -3.00
CA ALA A 62 -1.69 4.38 -3.40
C ALA A 62 -3.21 4.47 -3.64
N ARG A 63 -3.84 3.43 -4.20
CA ARG A 63 -5.32 3.34 -4.30
C ARG A 63 -5.98 3.27 -2.93
N THR A 64 -5.39 2.54 -1.99
CA THR A 64 -5.87 2.47 -0.61
C THR A 64 -5.77 3.85 0.06
N ALA A 65 -4.65 4.54 -0.16
CA ALA A 65 -4.44 5.91 0.30
C ALA A 65 -5.51 6.86 -0.24
N ARG A 66 -5.81 6.79 -1.54
CA ARG A 66 -6.90 7.57 -2.16
C ARG A 66 -8.26 7.27 -1.54
N ARG A 67 -8.61 6.00 -1.37
CA ARG A 67 -9.87 5.60 -0.72
C ARG A 67 -9.96 6.14 0.71
N LEU A 68 -8.89 6.04 1.50
CA LEU A 68 -8.85 6.60 2.86
C LEU A 68 -9.04 8.12 2.88
N ARG A 69 -8.40 8.84 1.95
CA ARG A 69 -8.58 10.29 1.77
C ARG A 69 -10.04 10.61 1.45
N ASP A 70 -10.61 9.92 0.48
CA ASP A 70 -11.96 10.19 -0.03
C ASP A 70 -13.04 9.80 1.01
N ASP A 71 -12.88 8.68 1.71
CA ASP A 71 -13.88 8.15 2.66
C ASP A 71 -13.87 8.86 4.03
N PHE A 72 -12.71 9.39 4.44
CA PHE A 72 -12.51 9.98 5.77
C PHE A 72 -12.11 11.47 5.73
N GLU A 73 -12.04 12.07 4.55
CA GLU A 73 -11.64 13.47 4.33
C GLU A 73 -10.28 13.82 4.98
N LEU A 74 -9.35 12.86 4.97
CA LEU A 74 -8.04 13.00 5.60
C LEU A 74 -7.07 13.82 4.72
N ASP A 75 -6.20 14.59 5.36
CA ASP A 75 -5.01 15.12 4.71
C ASP A 75 -3.93 14.04 4.52
N THR A 76 -2.86 14.37 3.80
CA THR A 76 -1.79 13.42 3.48
C THR A 76 -1.14 12.79 4.72
N HIS A 77 -0.99 13.55 5.80
CA HIS A 77 -0.47 13.06 7.09
C HIS A 77 -1.44 12.09 7.77
N GLY A 78 -2.74 12.40 7.77
CA GLY A 78 -3.80 11.53 8.25
C GLY A 78 -3.86 10.22 7.47
N VAL A 79 -3.76 10.29 6.14
CA VAL A 79 -3.68 9.11 5.26
C VAL A 79 -2.44 8.28 5.59
N ALA A 80 -1.26 8.89 5.74
CA ALA A 80 -0.03 8.19 6.11
C ALA A 80 -0.17 7.47 7.47
N MET A 81 -0.79 8.11 8.46
CA MET A 81 -1.09 7.50 9.75
C MET A 81 -2.06 6.31 9.60
N ALA A 82 -3.14 6.48 8.85
CA ALA A 82 -4.13 5.42 8.62
C ALA A 82 -3.52 4.20 7.92
N LEU A 83 -2.68 4.41 6.90
CA LEU A 83 -1.92 3.34 6.25
C LEU A 83 -1.00 2.60 7.24
N ASN A 84 -0.31 3.34 8.12
CA ASN A 84 0.53 2.73 9.16
C ASN A 84 -0.29 1.87 10.13
N LEU A 85 -1.47 2.35 10.55
CA LEU A 85 -2.37 1.61 11.42
C LEU A 85 -2.92 0.35 10.75
N LEU A 86 -3.33 0.42 9.47
CA LEU A 86 -3.74 -0.76 8.71
C LEU A 86 -2.60 -1.78 8.61
N GLN A 87 -1.37 -1.34 8.35
CA GLN A 87 -0.21 -2.24 8.32
C GLN A 87 0.04 -2.91 9.68
N LYS A 88 -0.13 -2.18 10.78
CA LYS A 88 -0.05 -2.73 12.14
C LYS A 88 -1.15 -3.75 12.39
N ILE A 89 -2.39 -3.48 11.98
CA ILE A 89 -3.51 -4.43 12.10
C ILE A 89 -3.20 -5.72 11.33
N HIS A 90 -2.83 -5.63 10.05
CA HIS A 90 -2.47 -6.82 9.26
C HIS A 90 -1.32 -7.62 9.89
N THR A 91 -0.32 -6.93 10.45
CA THR A 91 0.80 -7.59 11.15
C THR A 91 0.32 -8.33 12.39
N LEU A 92 -0.59 -7.74 13.16
CA LEU A 92 -1.15 -8.35 14.36
C LEU A 92 -2.03 -9.55 14.00
N GLU A 93 -2.90 -9.42 13.00
CA GLU A 93 -3.75 -10.51 12.49
C GLU A 93 -2.91 -11.69 11.98
N ALA A 94 -1.84 -11.43 11.23
CA ALA A 94 -0.93 -12.47 10.76
C ALA A 94 -0.25 -13.22 11.93
N ARG A 95 0.10 -12.51 13.00
CA ARG A 95 0.66 -13.12 14.22
C ARG A 95 -0.37 -13.98 14.94
N LEU A 96 -1.61 -13.50 15.07
CA LEU A 96 -2.70 -14.25 15.67
C LEU A 96 -2.97 -15.54 14.88
N ALA A 97 -3.12 -15.45 13.55
CA ALA A 97 -3.31 -16.62 12.70
C ALA A 97 -2.16 -17.64 12.81
N ALA A 98 -0.92 -17.16 12.94
CA ALA A 98 0.25 -18.03 13.14
C ALA A 98 0.28 -18.69 14.53
N VAL A 99 -0.32 -18.07 15.55
CA VAL A 99 -0.49 -18.67 16.88
C VAL A 99 -1.59 -19.72 16.85
N ASP A 100 -2.74 -19.41 16.24
CA ASP A 100 -3.87 -20.34 16.12
C ASP A 100 -3.47 -21.61 15.35
N ALA A 101 -2.72 -21.46 14.26
CA ALA A 101 -2.19 -22.59 13.50
C ALA A 101 -1.26 -23.51 14.31
N LYS A 102 -0.64 -23.00 15.40
CA LYS A 102 0.24 -23.78 16.29
C LYS A 102 -0.50 -24.44 17.44
N LEU A 103 -1.78 -24.11 17.68
CA LEU A 103 -2.62 -24.68 18.73
C LEU A 103 -3.92 -25.30 18.18
N PRO A 104 -3.87 -26.30 17.29
CA PRO A 104 -5.06 -26.83 16.63
C PRO A 104 -5.99 -27.68 17.53
N HIS A 105 -5.82 -27.67 18.86
CA HIS A 105 -6.49 -28.60 19.78
C HIS A 105 -7.46 -27.94 20.77
N LEU A 106 -7.76 -26.63 20.64
CA LEU A 106 -8.59 -25.87 21.58
C LEU A 106 -9.90 -25.31 20.99
N SER A 107 -10.37 -25.87 19.86
CA SER A 107 -11.68 -25.56 19.28
C SER A 107 -12.63 -26.75 19.36
#